data_AF-A0A811R9J7-F1
#
_entry.id   AF-A0A811R9J7-F1
#
_cell.length_a   1.000
_cell.length_b   1.000
_cell.length_c   1.000
_cell.angle_alpha   90.00
_cell.angle_beta   90.00
_cell.angle_gamma   90.00
#
_symmetry.space_group_name_H-M   'P 1'
#
loop_
_entity.id
_entity.type
_entity.pdbx_description
1 polymer ?
#
loop_
_entity_poly.entity_id
_entity_poly.type
_entity_poly.pdbx_seq_one_letter_code
_entity_poly.pdbx_strand_id
1 'polypeptide(L)'
;MAWSYVKMSMFGIAAAYSRDDDIMATVAVLIQTPQKHPWGGSVLGHKTYKCDRIATDWQLNQDYFVERPLYNEEHFRMRYSLLT
;
A
#
# COMPACT_ATOMS: atom_id res chain seq x y z
N MET A 1 30.85 -3.80 14.16
CA MET A 1 30.84 -5.18 13.63
C MET A 1 29.42 -5.63 13.30
N ALA A 2 28.44 -5.64 14.23
CA ALA A 2 27.06 -6.02 13.88
C ALA A 2 26.39 -5.08 12.86
N TRP A 3 26.61 -3.77 13.00
CA TRP A 3 26.02 -2.75 12.12
C TRP A 3 26.49 -2.82 10.66
N SER A 4 27.77 -3.16 10.43
CA SER A 4 28.30 -3.32 9.06
C SER A 4 27.65 -4.50 8.35
N TYR A 5 27.31 -5.57 9.07
CA TYR A 5 26.56 -6.71 8.50
C TYR A 5 25.13 -6.33 8.11
N VAL A 6 24.42 -5.58 8.96
CA VAL A 6 23.06 -5.09 8.66
C VAL A 6 23.08 -4.20 7.43
N LYS A 7 24.04 -3.28 7.34
CA LYS A 7 24.23 -2.41 6.16
C LYS A 7 24.53 -3.20 4.90
N MET A 8 25.42 -4.19 4.98
CA MET A 8 25.80 -5.01 3.84
C MET A 8 24.61 -5.83 3.31
N SER A 9 23.73 -6.28 4.20
CA SER A 9 22.49 -6.99 3.83
C SER A 9 21.48 -6.09 3.12
N MET A 10 21.39 -4.81 3.49
CA MET A 10 20.39 -3.88 2.94
C MET A 10 20.86 -3.18 1.66
N PHE A 11 22.16 -2.89 1.55
CA PHE A 11 22.70 -1.99 0.53
C PHE A 11 23.89 -2.60 -0.25
N GLY A 12 24.24 -3.86 0.01
CA GLY A 12 25.32 -4.57 -0.68
C GLY A 12 26.72 -4.26 -0.14
N ILE A 13 27.72 -4.93 -0.72
CA ILE A 13 29.12 -4.95 -0.23
C ILE A 13 29.78 -3.56 -0.26
N ALA A 14 29.46 -2.72 -1.26
CA ALA A 14 30.02 -1.37 -1.36
C ALA A 14 29.60 -0.47 -0.18
N ALA A 15 28.39 -0.65 0.35
CA ALA A 15 27.87 0.12 1.48
C ALA A 15 28.44 -0.31 2.84
N ALA A 16 29.12 -1.47 2.91
CA ALA A 16 29.80 -1.90 4.13
C ALA A 16 31.10 -1.12 4.39
N TYR A 17 31.69 -0.56 3.33
CA TYR A 17 32.94 0.21 3.37
C TYR A 17 32.74 1.72 3.21
N SER A 18 31.53 2.19 2.87
CA SER A 18 31.27 3.62 2.69
C SER A 18 30.94 4.32 4.00
N ARG A 19 31.17 5.64 4.07
CA ARG A 19 30.84 6.42 5.26
C ARG A 19 29.33 6.59 5.35
N ASP A 20 28.85 6.73 6.58
CA ASP A 20 27.43 6.80 6.89
C ASP A 20 26.74 7.96 6.15
N ASP A 21 27.43 9.09 5.99
CA ASP A 21 26.94 10.28 5.27
C ASP A 21 26.71 9.99 3.77
N ASP A 22 27.57 9.20 3.15
CA ASP A 22 27.49 8.81 1.74
C ASP A 22 26.29 7.88 1.51
N ILE A 23 26.03 6.98 2.47
CA ILE A 23 24.87 6.08 2.46
C ILE A 23 23.59 6.87 2.66
N MET A 24 23.57 7.79 3.63
CA MET A 24 22.39 8.62 3.90
C MET A 24 22.05 9.52 2.71
N ALA A 25 23.05 10.08 2.02
CA ALA A 25 22.83 10.87 0.81
C ALA A 25 22.26 10.02 -0.35
N THR A 26 22.81 8.82 -0.58
CA THR A 26 22.32 7.91 -1.64
C THR A 26 20.92 7.36 -1.34
N VAL A 27 20.62 7.04 -0.08
CA VAL A 27 19.28 6.62 0.37
C VAL A 27 18.27 7.75 0.22
N ALA A 28 18.64 8.99 0.58
CA ALA A 28 17.78 10.16 0.41
C ALA A 28 17.42 10.38 -1.07
N VAL A 29 18.39 10.25 -1.98
CA VAL A 29 18.17 10.33 -3.43
C VAL A 29 17.26 9.19 -3.91
N LEU A 30 17.47 7.95 -3.44
CA LEU A 30 16.64 6.80 -3.82
C LEU A 30 15.18 6.95 -3.37
N ILE A 31 14.93 7.51 -2.18
CA ILE A 31 13.57 7.79 -1.67
C ILE A 31 12.90 8.92 -2.46
N GLN A 32 13.67 9.91 -2.90
CA GLN A 32 13.14 11.05 -3.68
C GLN A 32 12.89 10.70 -5.14
N THR A 33 13.55 9.68 -5.68
CA THR A 33 13.25 9.18 -7.03
C THR A 33 11.99 8.31 -7.00
N PRO A 34 10.88 8.70 -7.65
CA PRO A 34 9.73 7.82 -7.76
C PRO A 34 10.14 6.59 -8.57
N GLN A 35 10.29 5.45 -7.89
CA GLN A 35 10.52 4.18 -8.56
C GLN A 35 9.30 3.86 -9.41
N LYS A 36 9.43 3.99 -10.73
CA LYS A 36 8.49 3.34 -11.65
C LYS A 36 8.66 1.84 -11.44
N HIS A 37 7.66 1.20 -10.82
CA HIS A 37 7.65 -0.24 -10.69
C HIS A 37 7.86 -0.89 -12.06
N PRO A 38 8.72 -1.92 -12.18
CA PRO A 38 8.98 -2.60 -13.46
C PRO A 38 7.76 -3.32 -14.05
N TRP A 39 6.69 -3.47 -13.27
CA TRP A 39 5.48 -4.23 -13.61
C TRP A 39 4.25 -3.37 -13.94
N GLY A 40 4.43 -2.21 -14.59
CA GLY A 40 3.27 -1.33 -14.79
C GLY A 40 3.48 -0.24 -15.83
N GLY A 41 3.61 -0.63 -17.09
CA GLY A 41 3.29 0.29 -18.19
C GLY A 41 1.80 0.61 -18.18
N SER A 42 1.45 1.88 -18.32
CA SER A 42 0.08 2.31 -18.63
C SER A 42 -0.30 1.66 -19.98
N VAL A 43 -1.14 0.63 -19.95
CA VAL A 43 -1.75 0.07 -21.16
C VAL A 43 -2.69 1.14 -21.72
N LEU A 44 -2.55 1.48 -23.00
CA LEU A 44 -3.42 2.46 -23.65
C LEU A 44 -4.90 2.04 -23.47
N GLY A 45 -5.70 2.89 -22.83
CA GLY A 45 -7.10 2.60 -22.50
C GLY A 45 -7.34 2.03 -21.09
N HIS A 46 -6.29 1.68 -20.35
CA HIS A 46 -6.40 1.30 -18.95
C HIS A 46 -6.55 2.55 -18.07
N LYS A 47 -7.66 2.64 -17.33
CA LYS A 47 -7.91 3.69 -16.35
C LYS A 47 -7.74 3.12 -14.95
N THR A 48 -6.74 3.61 -14.24
CA THR A 48 -6.63 3.36 -12.80
C THR A 48 -7.45 4.40 -12.07
N TYR A 49 -8.52 3.95 -11.42
CA TYR A 49 -9.32 4.79 -10.53
C TYR A 49 -8.64 4.85 -9.17
N LYS A 50 -8.60 6.03 -8.55
CA LYS A 50 -8.17 6.18 -7.17
C LYS A 50 -9.25 5.59 -6.27
N CYS A 51 -9.11 4.32 -5.91
CA CYS A 51 -9.97 3.68 -4.92
C CYS A 51 -9.41 4.01 -3.53
N ASP A 52 -10.05 4.95 -2.82
CA ASP A 52 -9.73 5.18 -1.43
C ASP A 52 -10.37 4.08 -0.57
N ARG A 53 -9.57 3.03 -0.31
CA ARG A 53 -10.01 1.88 0.47
C ARG A 53 -10.47 2.27 1.87
N ILE A 54 -9.83 3.27 2.48
CA ILE A 54 -10.12 3.70 3.85
C ILE A 54 -11.44 4.47 3.88
N ALA A 55 -11.61 5.43 2.96
CA ALA A 55 -12.87 6.17 2.87
C ALA A 55 -14.06 5.26 2.52
N THR A 56 -13.84 4.28 1.64
CA THR A 56 -14.88 3.32 1.25
C THR A 56 -15.26 2.41 2.42
N ASP A 57 -14.29 1.94 3.19
CA ASP A 57 -14.54 1.12 4.39
C ASP A 57 -15.26 1.91 5.48
N TRP A 58 -14.87 3.17 5.70
CA TRP A 58 -15.57 4.06 6.61
C TRP A 58 -17.03 4.25 6.20
N GLN A 59 -17.28 4.55 4.92
CA GLN A 59 -18.63 4.75 4.41
C GLN A 59 -19.48 3.46 4.54
N LEU A 60 -18.90 2.30 4.25
CA LEU A 60 -19.58 1.02 4.41
C LEU A 60 -19.95 0.79 5.88
N ASN A 61 -19.06 1.11 6.82
CA ASN A 61 -19.38 1.01 8.24
C ASN A 61 -20.52 1.95 8.67
N GLN A 62 -20.53 3.18 8.16
CA GLN A 62 -21.60 4.15 8.43
C GLN A 62 -22.96 3.69 7.89
N ASP A 63 -22.99 3.18 6.66
CA ASP A 63 -24.24 2.83 5.98
C ASP A 63 -24.92 1.59 6.58
N TYR A 64 -24.14 0.68 7.18
CA TYR A 64 -24.61 -0.66 7.52
C TYR A 64 -24.43 -1.10 8.98
N PHE A 65 -23.44 -0.59 9.72
CA PHE A 65 -23.08 -1.12 11.05
C PHE A 65 -23.29 -0.13 12.21
N VAL A 66 -23.80 1.07 11.93
CA VAL A 66 -24.15 2.09 12.95
C VAL A 66 -25.55 1.82 13.54
N GLU A 67 -25.84 2.35 14.73
CA GLU A 67 -27.10 2.15 15.48
C GLU A 67 -28.39 2.48 14.71
N ARG A 68 -28.30 3.33 13.68
CA ARG A 68 -29.39 3.65 12.75
C ARG A 68 -28.87 3.55 11.31
N PRO A 69 -28.63 2.33 10.81
CA PRO A 69 -28.05 2.14 9.50
C PRO A 69 -29.04 2.60 8.43
N LEU A 70 -28.52 3.09 7.30
CA LEU A 70 -29.35 3.52 6.18
C LEU A 70 -30.11 2.32 5.58
N TYR A 71 -29.52 1.14 5.65
CA TYR A 71 -30.09 -0.11 5.20
C TYR A 71 -30.39 -1.04 6.38
N ASN A 72 -31.63 -1.49 6.49
CA ASN A 72 -32.05 -2.48 7.48
C ASN A 72 -31.50 -3.88 7.17
N GLU A 73 -31.53 -4.78 8.17
CA GLU A 73 -31.03 -6.16 8.06
C GLU A 73 -31.68 -6.97 6.92
N GLU A 74 -32.87 -6.60 6.48
CA GLU A 74 -33.55 -7.25 5.34
C GLU A 74 -32.85 -6.98 4.01
N HIS A 75 -32.24 -5.81 3.83
CA HIS A 75 -31.44 -5.50 2.64
C HIS A 75 -30.14 -6.32 2.58
N PHE A 76 -29.63 -6.81 3.71
CA PHE A 76 -28.49 -7.72 3.75
C PHE A 76 -28.83 -9.12 3.23
N ARG A 77 -30.05 -9.61 3.50
CA ARG A 77 -30.48 -10.97 3.12
C ARG A 77 -30.66 -11.19 1.62
N MET A 78 -30.84 -10.12 0.82
CA MET A 78 -31.01 -10.26 -0.63
C MET A 78 -29.71 -10.56 -1.42
N ARG A 79 -28.52 -10.52 -0.79
CA ARG A 79 -27.24 -10.81 -1.48
C ARG A 79 -26.62 -12.18 -1.18
N TYR A 80 -27.10 -12.88 -0.15
CA TYR A 80 -26.76 -14.26 0.12
C TYR A 80 -28.04 -15.07 0.21
N SER A 81 -28.61 -15.41 -0.96
CA SER A 81 -29.51 -16.55 -1.03
C SER A 81 -28.70 -17.77 -0.61
N LEU A 82 -28.84 -18.19 0.65
CA LEU A 82 -28.48 -19.55 1.04
C LEU A 82 -29.27 -20.46 0.10
N LEU A 83 -28.57 -21.05 -0.87
CA LEU A 83 -29.09 -22.11 -1.72
C LEU A 83 -29.51 -23.25 -0.79
N THR A 84 -30.79 -23.29 -0.45
CA THR A 84 -31.47 -24.42 0.18
C THR A 84 -31.58 -25.58 -0.79
#